data_AF-A0A816Z299-F1
#
_entry.id   AF-A0A816Z299-F1
#
_cell.length_a   1.000
_cell.length_b   1.000
_cell.length_c   1.000
_cell.angle_alpha   90.00
_cell.angle_beta   90.00
_cell.angle_gamma   90.00
#
_symmetry.space_group_name_H-M   'P 1'
#
loop_
_entity.id
_entity.type
_entity.pdbx_description
1 polymer ?
#
loop_
_entity_poly.entity_id
_entity_poly.type
_entity_poly.pdbx_seq_one_letter_code
_entity_poly.pdbx_strand_id
1 'polypeptide(L)'
;MKRVRNTKKKRRTKYWVRLTVFDNAVTAEASLENTWSKYYSNYSEIERKVYYRCRKSKLRGLQCSAGIYLLYHAASDQVSVYKTEYDHDHHGGKVRGIDQSVKKCIEDLFNDGITKPKQVIDALQTRTLELPSFVQIKNFLVQIKKKKFGSYIISLGELEQWCEQNVNIPTDENKYFAVSYKIVYSDDEAENDHEDEEDAD
;
A
#
# COMPACT_ATOMS: atom_id res chain seq x y z
N MET A 1 -40.99 6.35 -9.63
CA MET A 1 -39.58 6.23 -10.08
C MET A 1 -39.40 4.91 -10.83
N LYS A 2 -39.13 4.93 -12.14
CA LYS A 2 -38.93 3.71 -12.95
C LYS A 2 -37.50 3.19 -12.74
N ARG A 3 -37.34 1.98 -12.20
CA ARG A 3 -36.03 1.29 -12.07
C ARG A 3 -35.47 1.05 -13.48
N VAL A 4 -34.41 1.75 -13.85
CA VAL A 4 -33.61 1.45 -15.05
C VAL A 4 -32.94 0.10 -14.82
N ARG A 5 -33.36 -0.92 -15.58
CA ARG A 5 -32.68 -2.23 -15.56
C ARG A 5 -31.29 -2.04 -16.15
N ASN A 6 -30.27 -2.22 -15.31
CA ASN A 6 -28.87 -2.16 -15.71
C ASN A 6 -28.58 -3.32 -16.67
N THR A 7 -28.66 -3.06 -17.98
CA THR A 7 -28.32 -4.06 -19.00
C THR A 7 -26.83 -4.33 -18.93
N LYS A 8 -26.44 -5.52 -18.44
CA LYS A 8 -25.04 -5.95 -18.43
C LYS A 8 -24.52 -5.88 -19.88
N LYS A 9 -23.54 -5.01 -20.14
CA LYS A 9 -22.87 -4.95 -21.45
C LYS A 9 -22.38 -6.35 -21.83
N LYS A 10 -22.73 -6.81 -23.04
CA LYS A 10 -22.23 -8.08 -23.59
C LYS A 10 -20.70 -8.06 -23.55
N ARG A 11 -20.09 -9.09 -22.96
CA ARG A 11 -18.63 -9.27 -22.97
C ARG A 11 -18.20 -9.45 -24.42
N ARG A 12 -17.27 -8.62 -24.91
CA ARG A 12 -16.64 -8.82 -26.22
C ARG A 12 -15.90 -10.16 -26.19
N THR A 13 -16.13 -11.00 -27.20
CA THR A 13 -15.38 -12.25 -27.39
C THR A 13 -13.92 -11.89 -27.65
N LYS A 14 -12.98 -12.49 -26.91
CA LYS A 14 -11.55 -12.27 -27.11
C LYS A 14 -11.02 -13.26 -28.14
N TYR A 15 -10.32 -12.76 -29.14
CA TYR A 15 -9.56 -13.58 -30.07
C TYR A 15 -8.15 -13.79 -29.53
N TRP A 16 -7.66 -15.03 -29.59
CA TRP A 16 -6.38 -15.44 -28.99
C TRP A 16 -5.48 -16.04 -30.07
N VAL A 17 -4.30 -15.46 -30.21
CA VAL A 17 -3.30 -15.87 -31.21
C VAL A 17 -2.14 -16.53 -30.48
N ARG A 18 -1.71 -17.70 -30.95
CA ARG A 18 -0.53 -18.41 -30.44
C ARG A 18 0.71 -17.64 -30.86
N LEU A 19 1.50 -17.18 -29.90
CA LEU A 19 2.76 -16.47 -30.14
C LEU A 19 3.92 -17.44 -30.30
N THR A 20 4.18 -18.23 -29.26
CA THR A 20 5.37 -19.08 -29.16
C THR A 20 5.06 -20.33 -28.35
N VAL A 21 5.94 -21.32 -28.46
CA VAL A 21 5.95 -22.52 -27.64
C VAL A 21 7.31 -22.61 -26.98
N PHE A 22 7.31 -22.91 -25.67
CA PHE A 22 8.50 -23.13 -24.88
C PHE A 22 8.52 -24.58 -24.40
N ASP A 23 9.70 -25.16 -24.23
CA ASP A 23 9.82 -26.54 -23.75
C ASP A 23 9.65 -26.67 -22.23
N ASN A 24 9.63 -25.54 -21.50
CA ASN A 24 9.52 -25.54 -20.05
C ASN A 24 8.65 -24.37 -19.55
N ALA A 25 7.91 -24.63 -18.48
CA ALA A 25 7.20 -23.63 -17.69
C ALA A 25 8.07 -22.46 -17.24
N VAL A 26 9.30 -22.71 -16.82
CA VAL A 26 10.20 -21.68 -16.27
C VAL A 26 10.56 -20.65 -17.34
N THR A 27 10.89 -21.11 -18.56
CA THR A 27 11.23 -20.21 -19.67
C THR A 27 10.00 -19.46 -20.18
N ALA A 28 8.84 -20.13 -20.23
CA ALA A 28 7.58 -19.49 -20.57
C ALA A 28 7.19 -18.39 -19.57
N GLU A 29 7.27 -18.66 -18.26
CA GLU A 29 6.96 -17.68 -17.22
C GLU A 29 7.98 -16.53 -17.19
N ALA A 30 9.27 -16.80 -17.44
CA ALA A 30 10.30 -15.77 -17.55
C ALA A 30 10.13 -14.86 -18.78
N SER A 31 9.54 -15.38 -19.87
CA SER A 31 9.23 -14.59 -21.07
C SER A 31 8.12 -13.56 -20.85
N LEU A 32 7.30 -13.75 -19.81
CA LEU A 32 6.28 -12.78 -19.44
C LEU A 32 6.95 -11.57 -18.78
N GLU A 33 6.94 -10.45 -19.48
CA GLU A 33 7.38 -9.17 -18.93
C GLU A 33 6.71 -8.85 -17.57
N ASN A 34 7.39 -8.06 -16.73
CA ASN A 34 6.88 -7.53 -15.46
C ASN A 34 5.58 -6.69 -15.58
N THR A 35 5.10 -6.47 -16.80
CA THR A 35 3.84 -5.83 -17.16
C THR A 35 2.62 -6.73 -16.93
N TRP A 36 2.81 -8.05 -16.73
CA TRP A 36 1.74 -9.02 -16.54
C TRP A 36 1.65 -9.52 -15.08
N SER A 37 0.45 -9.95 -14.69
CA SER A 37 0.17 -10.53 -13.37
C SER A 37 -0.82 -11.68 -13.50
N LYS A 38 -0.61 -12.77 -12.74
CA LYS A 38 -1.51 -13.93 -12.70
C LYS A 38 -2.92 -13.46 -12.29
N TYR A 39 -3.93 -13.89 -13.03
CA TYR A 39 -5.33 -13.51 -12.76
C TYR A 39 -6.16 -14.70 -12.29
N TYR A 40 -6.26 -15.75 -13.09
CA TYR A 40 -6.88 -17.02 -12.71
C TYR A 40 -6.35 -18.16 -13.57
N SER A 41 -6.59 -19.39 -13.13
CA SER A 41 -6.23 -20.61 -13.84
C SER A 41 -7.46 -21.47 -14.05
N ASN A 42 -7.59 -22.05 -15.24
CA ASN A 42 -8.56 -23.09 -15.54
C ASN A 42 -7.83 -24.42 -15.72
N TYR A 43 -8.39 -25.46 -15.14
CA TYR A 43 -7.90 -26.83 -15.25
C TYR A 43 -8.88 -27.65 -16.07
N SER A 44 -8.35 -28.45 -16.97
CA SER A 44 -9.02 -29.52 -17.69
C SER A 44 -8.18 -30.78 -17.52
N GLU A 45 -8.73 -31.94 -17.83
CA GLU A 45 -8.02 -33.23 -17.76
C GLU A 45 -6.77 -33.25 -18.65
N ILE A 46 -6.78 -32.50 -19.75
CA ILE A 46 -5.72 -32.53 -20.78
C ILE A 46 -4.84 -31.26 -20.73
N GLU A 47 -5.35 -30.18 -20.16
CA GLU A 47 -4.74 -28.85 -20.29
C GLU A 47 -4.92 -28.01 -19.04
N ARG A 48 -3.89 -27.24 -18.68
CA ARG A 48 -3.99 -26.15 -17.70
C ARG A 48 -3.78 -24.82 -18.40
N LYS A 49 -4.77 -23.93 -18.31
CA LYS A 49 -4.71 -22.56 -18.86
C LYS A 49 -4.53 -21.57 -17.72
N VAL A 50 -3.40 -20.89 -17.67
CA VAL A 50 -3.12 -19.83 -16.69
C VAL A 50 -3.26 -18.48 -17.38
N TYR A 51 -4.28 -17.72 -17.01
CA TYR A 51 -4.57 -16.40 -17.57
C TYR A 51 -3.87 -15.31 -16.77
N TYR A 52 -3.28 -14.38 -17.50
CA TYR A 52 -2.62 -13.20 -16.97
C TYR A 52 -3.32 -11.94 -17.47
N ARG A 53 -3.27 -10.90 -16.65
CA ARG A 53 -3.78 -9.56 -16.97
C ARG A 53 -2.70 -8.52 -16.82
N CYS A 54 -2.87 -7.39 -17.49
CA CYS A 54 -1.97 -6.26 -17.35
C CYS A 54 -1.95 -5.75 -15.90
N ARG A 55 -0.75 -5.63 -15.32
CA ARG A 55 -0.51 -5.15 -13.95
C ARG A 55 -0.90 -3.68 -13.75
N LYS A 56 -0.88 -2.88 -14.82
CA LYS A 56 -1.26 -1.46 -14.80
C LYS A 56 -2.79 -1.24 -14.80
N SER A 57 -3.58 -2.27 -15.12
CA SER A 57 -5.03 -2.18 -15.02
C SER A 57 -5.51 -2.13 -13.56
N LYS A 58 -6.55 -1.34 -13.28
CA LYS A 58 -7.14 -1.23 -11.94
C LYS A 58 -7.89 -2.53 -11.59
N LEU A 59 -7.81 -2.96 -10.32
CA LEU A 59 -8.57 -4.11 -9.81
C LEU A 59 -10.10 -3.91 -9.94
N ARG A 60 -10.55 -2.66 -9.87
CA ARG A 60 -11.94 -2.22 -10.08
C ARG A 60 -11.92 -1.03 -11.04
N GLY A 61 -12.38 -1.21 -12.27
CA GLY A 61 -12.36 -0.18 -13.32
C GLY A 61 -12.26 -0.77 -14.72
N LEU A 62 -12.12 0.11 -15.73
CA LEU A 62 -11.89 -0.30 -17.12
C LEU A 62 -10.66 -1.21 -17.18
N GLN A 63 -10.87 -2.45 -17.62
CA GLN A 63 -9.81 -3.44 -17.75
C GLN A 63 -9.05 -3.20 -19.04
N CYS A 64 -7.75 -3.44 -18.99
CA CYS A 64 -6.92 -3.48 -20.19
C CYS A 64 -7.47 -4.55 -21.15
N SER A 65 -7.63 -4.20 -22.42
CA SER A 65 -8.11 -5.13 -23.44
C SER A 65 -7.10 -6.25 -23.71
N ALA A 66 -5.79 -5.92 -23.62
CA ALA A 66 -4.71 -6.87 -23.76
C ALA A 66 -4.77 -8.00 -22.70
N GLY A 67 -4.60 -9.24 -23.15
CA GLY A 67 -4.52 -10.43 -22.31
C GLY A 67 -3.47 -11.40 -22.82
N ILE A 68 -2.91 -12.19 -21.92
CA ILE A 68 -2.01 -13.29 -22.25
C ILE A 68 -2.41 -14.51 -21.40
N TYR A 69 -2.31 -15.71 -21.97
CA TYR A 69 -2.41 -16.94 -21.18
C TYR A 69 -1.31 -17.92 -21.58
N LEU A 70 -0.91 -18.72 -20.60
CA LEU A 70 -0.04 -19.87 -20.78
C LEU A 70 -0.89 -21.14 -20.80
N LEU A 71 -0.67 -21.98 -21.80
CA LEU A 71 -1.28 -23.29 -21.93
C LEU A 71 -0.22 -24.36 -21.63
N TYR A 72 -0.39 -25.06 -20.52
CA TYR A 72 0.42 -26.20 -20.14
C TYR A 72 -0.27 -27.47 -20.66
N HIS A 73 0.45 -28.24 -21.47
CA HIS A 73 -0.04 -29.49 -22.03
C HIS A 73 0.17 -30.62 -21.02
N ALA A 74 -0.82 -31.49 -20.80
CA ALA A 74 -0.64 -32.61 -19.85
C ALA A 74 0.30 -33.70 -20.37
N ALA A 75 0.42 -33.83 -21.69
CA ALA A 75 1.23 -34.87 -22.34
C ALA A 75 2.71 -34.49 -22.51
N SER A 76 3.09 -33.25 -22.20
CA SER A 76 4.46 -32.75 -22.42
C SER A 76 4.75 -31.55 -21.52
N ASP A 77 6.01 -31.31 -21.17
CA ASP A 77 6.42 -30.10 -20.43
C ASP A 77 6.34 -28.81 -21.25
N GLN A 78 5.89 -28.91 -22.51
CA GLN A 78 5.72 -27.75 -23.38
C GLN A 78 4.63 -26.81 -22.87
N VAL A 79 4.92 -25.52 -22.99
CA VAL A 79 4.01 -24.43 -22.64
C VAL A 79 3.82 -23.52 -23.85
N SER A 80 2.58 -23.41 -24.31
CA SER A 80 2.21 -22.53 -25.41
C SER A 80 1.70 -21.18 -24.90
N VAL A 81 2.20 -20.09 -25.47
CA VAL A 81 1.81 -18.72 -25.10
C VAL A 81 0.81 -18.18 -26.09
N TYR A 82 -0.30 -17.65 -25.58
CA TYR A 82 -1.34 -17.02 -26.39
C TYR A 82 -1.57 -15.59 -25.93
N LYS A 83 -1.59 -14.65 -26.86
CA LYS A 83 -1.89 -13.24 -26.60
C LYS A 83 -3.11 -12.80 -27.40
N THR A 84 -3.85 -11.84 -26.87
CA THR A 84 -4.88 -11.15 -27.64
C THR A 84 -4.25 -10.20 -28.66
N GLU A 85 -4.93 -9.95 -29.78
CA GLU A 85 -4.48 -8.98 -30.80
C GLU A 85 -4.46 -7.52 -30.31
N TYR A 86 -5.13 -7.24 -29.20
CA TYR A 86 -5.18 -5.89 -28.63
C TYR A 86 -3.87 -5.53 -27.91
N ASP A 87 -3.37 -4.34 -28.23
CA ASP A 87 -2.32 -3.69 -27.45
C ASP A 87 -2.84 -3.16 -26.11
N HIS A 88 -1.91 -2.80 -25.26
CA HIS A 88 -2.17 -2.18 -23.97
C HIS A 88 -2.89 -0.84 -24.14
N ASP A 89 -4.19 -0.79 -23.83
CA ASP A 89 -5.06 0.39 -23.96
C ASP A 89 -5.21 1.17 -22.64
N HIS A 90 -4.26 1.03 -21.72
CA HIS A 90 -4.22 1.85 -20.50
C HIS A 90 -3.36 3.09 -20.73
N HIS A 91 -3.94 4.27 -20.47
CA HIS A 91 -3.16 5.50 -20.39
C HIS A 91 -2.12 5.35 -19.27
N GLY A 92 -0.85 5.63 -19.59
CA GLY A 92 0.33 5.45 -18.73
C GLY A 92 -0.01 5.68 -17.26
N GLY A 93 0.05 4.60 -16.47
CA GLY A 93 -0.39 4.63 -15.09
C GLY A 93 0.30 5.78 -14.34
N LYS A 94 -0.49 6.66 -13.70
CA LYS A 94 0.03 7.69 -12.79
C LYS A 94 1.08 7.04 -11.90
N VAL A 95 2.32 7.50 -11.99
CA VAL A 95 3.42 7.02 -11.16
C VAL A 95 2.97 7.13 -9.72
N ARG A 96 2.93 5.99 -9.00
CA ARG A 96 2.52 5.99 -7.60
C ARG A 96 3.66 6.58 -6.79
N GLY A 97 3.35 7.60 -5.99
CA GLY A 97 4.31 8.24 -5.09
C GLY A 97 4.72 9.63 -5.56
N ILE A 98 5.59 10.27 -4.78
CA ILE A 98 6.22 11.54 -5.10
C ILE A 98 7.57 11.22 -5.75
N ASP A 99 7.90 11.90 -6.84
CA ASP A 99 9.21 11.76 -7.48
C ASP A 99 10.34 12.13 -6.52
N GLN A 100 11.52 11.52 -6.69
CA GLN A 100 12.64 11.74 -5.78
C GLN A 100 13.17 13.19 -5.81
N SER A 101 13.11 13.85 -6.97
CA SER A 101 13.46 15.27 -7.08
C SER A 101 12.52 16.13 -6.25
N VAL A 102 11.21 15.86 -6.34
CA VAL A 102 10.19 16.61 -5.60
C VAL A 102 10.26 16.33 -4.10
N LYS A 103 10.60 15.11 -3.67
CA LYS A 103 10.83 14.81 -2.26
C LYS A 103 11.96 15.64 -1.66
N LYS A 104 13.10 15.75 -2.36
CA LYS A 104 14.22 16.59 -1.92
C LYS A 104 13.78 18.05 -1.77
N CYS A 105 13.06 18.58 -2.75
CA CYS A 105 12.53 19.94 -2.65
C CYS A 105 11.58 20.12 -1.45
N ILE A 106 10.72 19.12 -1.15
CA ILE A 106 9.86 19.19 0.04
C ILE A 106 10.68 19.13 1.34
N GLU A 107 11.77 18.35 1.39
CA GLU A 107 12.68 18.31 2.54
C GLU A 107 13.40 19.65 2.75
N ASP A 108 13.89 20.29 1.67
CA ASP A 108 14.51 21.61 1.73
C ASP A 108 13.53 22.66 2.24
N LEU A 109 12.31 22.71 1.66
CA LEU A 109 11.24 23.61 2.10
C LEU A 109 10.88 23.39 3.57
N PHE A 110 10.90 22.14 4.03
CA PHE A 110 10.63 21.82 5.43
C PHE A 110 11.74 22.33 6.36
N ASN A 111 13.00 22.25 5.94
CA ASN A 111 14.13 22.80 6.70
C ASN A 111 14.11 24.34 6.71
N ASP A 112 13.60 24.97 5.66
CA ASP A 112 13.34 26.42 5.58
C ASP A 112 12.13 26.87 6.43
N GLY A 113 11.47 25.94 7.15
CA GLY A 113 10.35 26.23 8.04
C GLY A 113 8.95 26.13 7.40
N ILE A 114 8.86 25.77 6.12
CA ILE A 114 7.59 25.59 5.42
C ILE A 114 7.03 24.19 5.74
N THR A 115 6.21 24.13 6.79
CA THR A 115 5.72 22.85 7.34
C THR A 115 4.27 22.51 6.99
N LYS A 116 3.51 23.47 6.42
CA LYS A 116 2.09 23.28 6.09
C LYS A 116 1.94 22.78 4.65
N PRO A 117 1.13 21.73 4.38
CA PRO A 117 0.99 21.16 3.05
C PRO A 117 0.56 22.15 1.96
N LYS A 118 -0.31 23.13 2.28
CA LYS A 118 -0.74 24.15 1.31
C LYS A 118 0.43 25.05 0.89
N GLN A 119 1.23 25.52 1.85
CA GLN A 119 2.40 26.35 1.57
C GLN A 119 3.46 25.60 0.78
N VAL A 120 3.63 24.29 1.04
CA VAL A 120 4.50 23.43 0.23
C VAL A 120 3.99 23.32 -1.20
N ILE A 121 2.68 23.17 -1.42
CA ILE A 121 2.10 23.17 -2.78
C ILE A 121 2.39 24.49 -3.48
N ASP A 122 2.12 25.62 -2.81
CA ASP A 122 2.31 26.95 -3.39
C ASP A 122 3.79 27.18 -3.75
N ALA A 123 4.72 26.75 -2.90
CA ALA A 123 6.16 26.82 -3.16
C ALA A 123 6.62 25.87 -4.28
N LEU A 124 6.01 24.69 -4.40
CA LEU A 124 6.29 23.75 -5.49
C LEU A 124 5.73 24.23 -6.83
N GLN A 125 4.58 24.93 -6.82
CA GLN A 125 3.99 25.54 -8.02
C GLN A 125 4.95 26.54 -8.68
N THR A 126 5.62 27.36 -7.87
CA THR A 126 6.63 28.30 -8.36
C THR A 126 7.89 27.63 -8.93
N ARG A 127 8.13 26.35 -8.65
CA ARG A 127 9.37 25.62 -9.00
C ARG A 127 9.19 24.59 -10.14
N THR A 128 8.05 24.61 -10.83
CA THR A 128 7.79 23.87 -12.11
C THR A 128 8.24 22.40 -12.14
N LEU A 129 7.65 21.57 -11.27
CA LEU A 129 7.66 20.11 -11.38
C LEU A 129 6.23 19.58 -11.24
N GLU A 130 5.94 18.42 -11.83
CA GLU A 130 4.62 17.78 -11.72
C GLU A 130 4.15 17.75 -10.26
N LEU A 131 3.05 18.47 -9.99
CA LEU A 131 2.61 18.71 -8.63
C LEU A 131 2.09 17.42 -7.99
N PRO A 132 2.69 16.97 -6.88
CA PRO A 132 2.13 15.88 -6.12
C PRO A 132 0.78 16.30 -5.55
N SER A 133 -0.10 15.32 -5.37
CA SER A 133 -1.38 15.55 -4.70
C SER A 133 -1.16 16.03 -3.27
N PHE A 134 -2.07 16.88 -2.78
CA PHE A 134 -2.13 17.32 -1.38
C PHE A 134 -2.00 16.16 -0.38
N VAL A 135 -2.64 15.02 -0.66
CA VAL A 135 -2.58 13.83 0.20
C VAL A 135 -1.16 13.26 0.26
N GLN A 136 -0.46 13.23 -0.87
CA GLN A 136 0.92 12.73 -0.93
C GLN A 136 1.84 13.64 -0.12
N ILE A 137 1.72 14.96 -0.28
CA ILE A 137 2.52 15.95 0.46
C ILE A 137 2.22 15.85 1.96
N LYS A 138 0.95 15.78 2.35
CA LYS A 138 0.54 15.61 3.76
C LYS A 138 1.19 14.36 4.36
N ASN A 139 1.09 13.22 3.68
CA ASN A 139 1.65 11.96 4.16
C ASN A 139 3.19 12.03 4.25
N PHE A 140 3.83 12.64 3.27
CA PHE A 140 5.29 12.79 3.26
C PHE A 140 5.79 13.71 4.38
N LEU A 141 5.08 14.81 4.66
CA LEU A 141 5.39 15.69 5.78
C LEU A 141 5.25 14.99 7.15
N VAL A 142 4.27 14.10 7.30
CA VAL A 142 4.14 13.27 8.51
C VAL A 142 5.36 12.36 8.66
N GLN A 143 5.85 11.76 7.57
CA GLN A 143 7.06 10.94 7.60
C GLN A 143 8.31 11.75 7.98
N ILE A 144 8.50 12.93 7.39
CA ILE A 144 9.63 13.82 7.72
C ILE A 144 9.60 14.21 9.20
N LYS A 145 8.44 14.64 9.70
CA LYS A 145 8.30 15.02 11.11
C LYS A 145 8.54 13.85 12.05
N LYS A 146 8.04 12.65 11.73
CA LYS A 146 8.31 11.44 12.51
C LYS A 146 9.81 11.10 12.53
N LYS A 147 10.51 11.31 11.41
CA LYS A 147 11.96 11.10 11.32
C LYS A 147 12.75 12.14 12.14
N LYS A 148 12.30 13.40 12.18
CA LYS A 148 13.00 14.49 12.85
C LYS A 148 12.71 14.58 14.36
N PHE A 149 11.46 14.37 14.76
CA PHE A 149 10.99 14.58 16.13
C PHE A 149 10.58 13.28 16.85
N GLY A 150 10.64 12.14 16.16
CA GLY A 150 10.22 10.87 16.73
C GLY A 150 8.71 10.63 16.66
N SER A 151 8.23 9.68 17.46
CA SER A 151 6.80 9.37 17.54
C SER A 151 6.01 10.54 18.12
N TYR A 152 4.80 10.77 17.59
CA TYR A 152 3.84 11.69 18.20
C TYR A 152 3.15 11.11 19.44
N ILE A 153 3.22 9.79 19.57
CA ILE A 153 2.61 9.04 20.65
C ILE A 153 3.74 8.71 21.61
N ILE A 154 3.64 9.25 22.83
CA ILE A 154 4.46 8.88 23.99
C ILE A 154 3.68 7.84 24.80
N SER A 155 4.32 6.77 25.21
CA SER A 155 3.73 5.78 26.12
C SER A 155 3.70 6.30 27.55
N LEU A 156 2.87 5.69 28.41
CA LEU A 156 2.81 6.06 29.83
C LEU A 156 4.18 5.87 30.52
N GLY A 157 4.86 4.76 30.24
CA GLY A 157 6.19 4.48 30.81
C GLY A 157 7.28 5.45 30.31
N GLU A 158 7.26 5.82 29.03
CA GLU A 158 8.17 6.86 28.51
C GLU A 158 7.89 8.23 29.14
N LEU A 159 6.63 8.54 29.42
CA LEU A 159 6.24 9.78 30.09
C LEU A 159 6.67 9.78 31.56
N GLU A 160 6.49 8.67 32.28
CA GLU A 160 6.97 8.48 33.65
C GLU A 160 8.48 8.67 33.73
N GLN A 161 9.23 7.99 32.86
CA GLN A 161 10.67 8.12 32.78
C GLN A 161 11.12 9.55 32.46
N TRP A 162 10.42 10.25 31.58
CA TRP A 162 10.73 11.65 31.28
C TRP A 162 10.49 12.55 32.51
N CYS A 163 9.39 12.35 33.23
CA CYS A 163 9.09 13.08 34.46
C CYS A 163 10.18 12.87 35.51
N GLU A 164 10.61 11.64 35.76
CA GLU A 164 11.71 11.31 36.70
C GLU A 164 13.02 12.00 36.34
N GLN A 165 13.38 12.02 35.06
CA GLN A 165 14.64 12.61 34.58
C GLN A 165 14.63 14.14 34.62
N ASN A 166 13.45 14.76 34.62
CA ASN A 166 13.30 16.21 34.53
C ASN A 166 12.64 16.81 35.79
N VAL A 167 12.72 16.17 36.96
CA VAL A 167 12.24 16.75 38.24
C VAL A 167 13.08 17.95 38.67
N ASN A 168 14.38 17.93 38.35
CA ASN A 168 15.30 18.97 38.79
C ASN A 168 15.12 20.25 37.98
N ILE A 169 15.08 21.39 38.68
CA ILE A 169 15.01 22.72 38.06
C ILE A 169 16.27 22.93 37.21
N PRO A 170 16.14 23.08 35.88
CA PRO A 170 17.26 23.30 35.00
C PRO A 170 17.88 24.67 35.25
N THR A 171 19.21 24.77 35.08
CA THR A 171 19.93 26.06 35.15
C THR A 171 19.65 26.95 33.94
N ASP A 172 19.13 26.37 32.85
CA ASP A 172 18.76 27.07 31.61
C ASP A 172 17.28 27.45 31.66
N GLU A 173 17.00 28.75 31.61
CA GLU A 173 15.63 29.31 31.67
C GLU A 173 14.71 28.83 30.55
N ASN A 174 15.25 28.32 29.44
CA ASN A 174 14.47 27.83 28.30
C ASN A 174 14.23 26.31 28.34
N LYS A 175 14.66 25.62 29.39
CA LYS A 175 14.42 24.18 29.55
C LYS A 175 13.23 23.91 30.45
N TYR A 176 12.36 23.03 29.97
CA TYR A 176 11.20 22.56 30.72
C TYR A 176 11.61 21.55 31.79
N PHE A 177 10.84 21.51 32.88
CA PHE A 177 10.98 20.53 33.96
C PHE A 177 9.62 20.16 34.54
N ALA A 178 9.55 19.01 35.19
CA ALA A 178 8.35 18.51 35.85
C ALA A 178 8.25 19.12 37.26
N VAL A 179 7.24 19.96 37.49
CA VAL A 179 6.99 20.57 38.82
C VAL A 179 6.48 19.55 39.82
N SER A 180 5.56 18.68 39.38
CA SER A 180 5.07 17.53 40.13
C SER A 180 4.34 16.57 39.20
N TYR A 181 4.31 15.29 39.54
CA TYR A 181 3.51 14.28 38.84
C TYR A 181 3.00 13.23 39.82
N LYS A 182 1.85 12.62 39.51
CA LYS A 182 1.25 11.51 40.28
C LYS A 182 0.70 10.50 39.28
N ILE A 183 1.10 9.24 39.43
CA ILE A 183 0.60 8.12 38.64
C ILE A 183 -0.32 7.30 39.53
N VAL A 184 -1.52 6.98 39.04
CA VAL A 184 -2.51 6.18 39.75
C VAL A 184 -2.80 4.96 38.89
N TYR A 185 -2.49 3.79 39.43
CA TYR A 185 -2.86 2.51 38.85
C TYR A 185 -4.21 2.11 39.44
N SER A 186 -5.19 1.79 38.60
CA SER A 186 -6.45 1.19 39.02
C SER A 186 -6.23 -0.32 39.09
N ASP A 187 -6.02 -0.84 40.29
CA ASP A 187 -6.03 -2.29 40.55
C ASP A 187 -7.49 -2.77 40.57
N ASP A 188 -8.08 -2.93 39.39
CA ASP A 188 -9.28 -3.77 39.25
C ASP A 188 -8.82 -5.23 39.21
N GLU A 189 -8.30 -5.73 40.35
CA GLU A 189 -8.19 -7.17 40.59
C GLU A 189 -9.60 -7.69 40.86
N ALA A 190 -10.18 -8.38 39.89
CA ALA A 190 -11.38 -9.17 40.10
C ALA A 190 -11.06 -10.28 41.11
N GLU A 191 -11.45 -10.07 42.37
CA GLU A 191 -11.64 -11.12 43.37
C GLU A 191 -12.56 -12.18 42.75
N ASN A 192 -11.98 -13.31 42.36
CA ASN A 192 -12.71 -14.49 41.97
C ASN A 192 -12.82 -15.37 43.22
N ASP A 193 -13.75 -15.00 44.10
CA ASP A 193 -14.23 -15.86 45.18
C ASP A 193 -14.92 -17.05 44.56
N HIS A 194 -14.20 -18.17 44.44
CA HIS A 194 -14.80 -19.48 44.19
C HIS A 194 -14.85 -20.23 45.52
N GLU A 195 -15.79 -19.85 46.36
CA GLU A 195 -16.38 -20.75 47.35
C GLU A 195 -17.45 -21.56 46.61
N ASP A 196 -17.28 -22.89 46.55
CA ASP A 196 -18.34 -23.89 46.39
C ASP A 196 -17.74 -25.21 46.91
N GLU A 197 -17.83 -25.41 48.22
CA GLU A 197 -18.77 -26.34 48.87
C GLU A 197 -18.47 -27.82 48.61
N GLU A 198 -17.99 -28.45 49.69
CA GLU A 198 -17.98 -29.89 49.90
C GLU A 198 -19.39 -30.46 49.71
N ASP A 199 -19.51 -31.53 48.94
CA ASP A 199 -20.54 -32.54 49.20
C ASP A 199 -19.89 -33.93 49.18
N ALA A 200 -20.14 -34.62 50.29
CA ALA A 200 -19.61 -35.91 50.70
C ALA A 200 -20.23 -37.10 49.94
N ASP A 201 -19.58 -38.26 50.10
CA ASP A 201 -19.97 -39.62 49.67
C ASP A 201 -21.46 -39.97 49.72
#